data_AF-A0A5C1AME5-F1
#
_entry.id   AF-A0A5C1AME5-F1
#
_cell.length_a   1.000
_cell.length_b   1.000
_cell.length_c   1.000
_cell.angle_alpha   90.00
_cell.angle_beta   90.00
_cell.angle_gamma   90.00
#
_symmetry.space_group_name_H-M   'P 1'
#
loop_
_entity.id
_entity.type
_entity.pdbx_description
1 polymer ?
#
loop_
_entity_poly.entity_id
_entity_poly.type
_entity_poly.pdbx_seq_one_letter_code
_entity_poly.pdbx_strand_id
1 'polypeptide(L)'
;MRHPQLIVLAFDDWLGKQLAEFASDHRWLLKEVRQTGACLALLREPRPTVLLAQLDPHANDPAAPLVLLADVHLRHPHVATALVSDVKLNEDERVAWTATAFDLGARFVLFPPLSRPVLEDLVGGLMASRIDRTTGEADVPLPKPRETVIDLAEEGAAE
;
A
#
# COMPACT_ATOMS: atom_id res chain seq x y z
N MET A 1 11.51 15.62 16.28
CA MET A 1 11.31 14.36 15.54
C MET A 1 10.76 14.69 14.16
N ARG A 2 11.27 14.09 13.08
CA ARG A 2 10.67 14.30 11.74
C ARG A 2 9.36 13.53 11.70
N HIS A 3 8.27 14.20 11.36
CA HIS A 3 6.95 13.58 11.25
C HIS A 3 6.98 12.47 10.18
N PRO A 4 6.37 11.30 10.45
CA PRO A 4 6.15 10.30 9.41
C PRO A 4 5.44 10.92 8.20
N GLN A 5 5.70 10.41 7.01
CA GLN A 5 5.11 10.93 5.78
C GLN A 5 4.37 9.85 4.99
N LEU A 6 3.22 10.24 4.47
CA LEU A 6 2.42 9.46 3.55
C LEU A 6 2.48 10.16 2.19
N ILE A 7 3.08 9.52 1.21
CA ILE A 7 3.15 10.02 -0.17
C ILE A 7 2.13 9.26 -0.99
N VAL A 8 1.30 9.99 -1.73
CA VAL A 8 0.31 9.43 -2.64
C VAL A 8 0.68 9.88 -4.06
N LEU A 9 1.13 8.96 -4.89
CA LEU A 9 1.23 9.16 -6.34
C LEU A 9 -0.10 8.72 -6.96
N ALA A 10 -0.92 9.66 -7.40
CA ALA A 10 -2.24 9.36 -7.95
C ALA A 10 -2.51 10.14 -9.25
N PHE A 11 -3.39 9.58 -10.08
CA PHE A 11 -3.87 10.23 -11.31
C PHE A 11 -5.03 11.18 -11.02
N ASP A 12 -5.72 11.00 -9.89
CA ASP A 12 -6.80 11.84 -9.38
C ASP A 12 -6.50 12.30 -7.93
N ASP A 13 -7.49 12.85 -7.24
CA ASP A 13 -7.38 13.27 -5.84
C ASP A 13 -8.16 12.35 -4.87
N TRP A 14 -8.71 11.23 -5.37
CA TRP A 14 -9.60 10.38 -4.60
C TRP A 14 -8.85 9.71 -3.44
N LEU A 15 -7.70 9.09 -3.71
CA LEU A 15 -6.94 8.35 -2.70
C LEU A 15 -6.43 9.28 -1.59
N GLY A 16 -5.99 10.48 -1.96
CA GLY A 16 -5.58 11.52 -1.03
C GLY A 16 -6.73 11.98 -0.13
N LYS A 17 -7.91 12.24 -0.71
CA LYS A 17 -9.13 12.57 0.05
C LYS A 17 -9.54 11.48 1.03
N GLN A 18 -9.43 10.19 0.64
CA GLN A 18 -9.79 9.08 1.55
C GLN A 18 -8.89 9.04 2.79
N LEU A 19 -7.63 9.48 2.67
CA LEU A 19 -6.60 9.33 3.70
C LEU A 19 -6.29 10.64 4.45
N ALA A 20 -6.87 11.77 4.04
CA ALA A 20 -6.54 13.09 4.59
C ALA A 20 -6.85 13.22 6.08
N GLU A 21 -8.04 12.82 6.50
CA GLU A 21 -8.46 12.86 7.92
C GLU A 21 -7.62 11.88 8.75
N PHE A 22 -7.45 10.65 8.28
CA PHE A 22 -6.62 9.64 8.95
C PHE A 22 -5.17 10.09 9.15
N ALA A 23 -4.54 10.65 8.11
CA ALA A 23 -3.19 11.18 8.20
C ALA A 23 -3.10 12.36 9.18
N SER A 24 -4.12 13.23 9.20
CA SER A 24 -4.22 14.35 10.14
C SER A 24 -4.31 13.87 11.59
N ASP A 25 -5.18 12.90 11.88
CA ASP A 25 -5.38 12.32 13.22
C ASP A 25 -4.10 11.69 13.77
N HIS A 26 -3.24 11.16 12.89
CA HIS A 26 -1.96 10.56 13.25
C HIS A 26 -0.76 11.52 13.12
N ARG A 27 -1.00 12.80 12.77
CA ARG A 27 0.03 13.84 12.58
C ARG A 27 1.09 13.45 11.56
N TRP A 28 0.68 12.77 10.50
CA TRP A 28 1.54 12.43 9.36
C TRP A 28 1.46 13.51 8.29
N LEU A 29 2.57 13.67 7.57
CA LEU A 29 2.63 14.58 6.43
C LEU A 29 2.09 13.86 5.20
N LEU A 30 0.84 14.16 4.83
CA LEU A 30 0.27 13.73 3.56
C LEU A 30 0.80 14.59 2.41
N LYS A 31 1.34 13.94 1.38
CA LYS A 31 1.86 14.58 0.16
C LYS A 31 1.30 13.88 -1.07
N GLU A 32 0.38 14.54 -1.74
CA GLU A 32 -0.11 14.10 -3.04
C GLU A 32 0.79 14.63 -4.16
N VAL A 33 1.18 13.74 -5.07
CA VAL A 33 1.99 14.04 -6.23
C VAL A 33 1.41 13.34 -7.45
N ARG A 34 1.64 13.92 -8.64
CA ARG A 34 1.18 13.37 -9.93
C ARG A 34 2.33 12.94 -10.82
N GLN A 35 3.56 13.14 -10.36
CA GLN A 35 4.78 12.93 -11.13
C GLN A 35 5.77 12.11 -10.32
N THR A 36 6.36 11.11 -10.97
CA THR A 36 7.37 10.22 -10.38
C THR A 36 8.59 11.00 -9.89
N GLY A 37 9.05 12.00 -10.65
CA GLY A 37 10.17 12.86 -10.25
C GLY A 37 9.91 13.64 -8.96
N ALA A 38 8.69 14.14 -8.76
CA ALA A 38 8.29 14.82 -7.52
C ALA A 38 8.23 13.84 -6.34
N CYS A 39 7.72 12.62 -6.56
CA CYS A 39 7.75 11.55 -5.56
C CYS A 39 9.19 11.24 -5.11
N LEU A 40 10.10 11.02 -6.05
CA LEU A 40 11.51 10.73 -5.74
C LEU A 40 12.20 11.89 -5.02
N ALA A 41 11.84 13.14 -5.33
CA ALA A 41 12.38 14.30 -4.62
C ALA A 41 11.99 14.31 -3.14
N LEU A 42 10.75 13.92 -2.81
CA LEU A 42 10.27 13.82 -1.42
C LEU A 42 10.94 12.69 -0.64
N LEU A 43 11.36 11.61 -1.32
CA LEU A 43 12.04 10.47 -0.72
C LEU A 43 13.52 10.72 -0.38
N ARG A 44 14.09 11.87 -0.79
CA ARG A 44 15.48 12.24 -0.46
C ARG A 44 15.68 12.51 1.03
N GLU A 45 14.61 12.87 1.73
CA GLU A 45 14.69 13.16 3.15
C GLU A 45 14.41 11.91 3.99
N PRO A 46 15.38 11.43 4.80
CA PRO A 46 15.17 10.24 5.61
C PRO A 46 14.12 10.50 6.70
N ARG A 47 13.04 9.72 6.66
CA ARG A 47 11.97 9.62 7.67
C ARG A 47 11.10 8.37 7.42
N PRO A 48 10.33 7.90 8.42
CA PRO A 48 9.33 6.86 8.20
C PRO A 48 8.37 7.28 7.08
N THR A 49 8.29 6.45 6.03
CA THR A 49 7.59 6.81 4.80
C THR A 49 6.78 5.63 4.29
N VAL A 50 5.53 5.90 3.97
CA VAL A 50 4.66 5.04 3.16
C VAL A 50 4.40 5.74 1.83
N LEU A 51 4.60 5.03 0.73
CA LEU A 51 4.26 5.44 -0.62
C LEU A 51 3.09 4.59 -1.12
N LEU A 52 1.97 5.22 -1.42
CA LEU A 52 0.90 4.63 -2.20
C LEU A 52 1.02 5.12 -3.64
N ALA A 53 1.09 4.20 -4.59
CA ALA A 53 1.07 4.53 -6.01
C ALA A 53 -0.18 3.95 -6.66
N GLN A 54 -0.96 4.82 -7.29
CA GLN A 54 -2.12 4.43 -8.08
C GLN A 54 -1.62 3.79 -9.38
N LEU A 55 -2.20 2.65 -9.72
CA LEU A 55 -1.95 1.90 -10.94
C LEU A 55 -3.25 1.82 -11.74
N ASP A 56 -3.18 2.24 -12.99
CA ASP A 56 -4.20 1.95 -13.99
C ASP A 56 -3.57 1.05 -15.06
N PRO A 57 -3.87 -0.26 -15.06
CA PRO A 57 -3.36 -1.20 -16.06
C PRO A 57 -3.75 -0.91 -17.51
N HIS A 58 -4.79 -0.09 -17.72
CA HIS A 58 -5.31 0.27 -19.03
C HIS A 58 -4.93 1.69 -19.46
N ALA A 59 -4.17 2.41 -18.64
CA ALA A 59 -3.63 3.72 -19.02
C ALA A 59 -2.65 3.61 -20.21
N ASN A 60 -2.36 4.74 -20.83
CA ASN A 60 -1.40 4.81 -21.94
C ASN A 60 0.02 4.35 -21.55
N ASP A 61 0.38 4.50 -20.27
CA ASP A 61 1.67 4.08 -19.71
C ASP A 61 1.46 3.41 -18.34
N PRO A 62 1.08 2.12 -18.31
CA PRO A 62 0.86 1.39 -17.07
C PRO A 62 2.19 0.95 -16.43
N ALA A 63 3.32 1.11 -17.14
CA ALA A 63 4.64 0.77 -16.64
C ALA A 63 5.23 1.86 -15.73
N ALA A 64 4.84 3.12 -15.88
CA ALA A 64 5.39 4.21 -15.08
C ALA A 64 5.31 4.02 -13.55
N PRO A 65 4.18 3.60 -12.94
CA PRO A 65 4.12 3.30 -11.51
C PRO A 65 5.00 2.11 -11.10
N LEU A 66 5.13 1.10 -11.97
CA LEU A 66 5.98 -0.07 -11.74
C LEU A 66 7.48 0.28 -11.76
N VAL A 67 7.90 1.11 -12.71
CA VAL A 67 9.29 1.60 -12.79
C VAL A 67 9.64 2.42 -11.55
N LEU A 68 8.73 3.30 -11.10
CA LEU A 68 8.91 4.03 -9.84
C LEU A 68 9.06 3.06 -8.66
N LEU A 69 8.20 2.05 -8.58
CA LEU A 69 8.23 1.07 -7.50
C LEU A 69 9.59 0.37 -7.41
N ALA A 70 10.12 -0.10 -8.55
CA ALA A 70 11.43 -0.72 -8.65
C ALA A 70 12.55 0.25 -8.20
N ASP A 71 12.51 1.50 -8.68
CA ASP A 71 13.48 2.52 -8.29
C ASP A 71 13.45 2.82 -6.79
N VAL A 72 12.25 2.92 -6.20
CA VAL A 72 12.07 3.13 -4.76
C VAL A 72 12.56 1.94 -3.96
N HIS A 73 12.26 0.72 -4.40
CA HIS A 73 12.73 -0.50 -3.74
C HIS A 73 14.26 -0.57 -3.70
N LEU A 74 14.92 -0.27 -4.83
CA LEU A 74 16.38 -0.33 -4.95
C LEU A 74 17.08 0.80 -4.18
N ARG A 75 16.57 2.03 -4.24
CA ARG A 75 17.26 3.22 -3.70
C ARG A 75 16.80 3.61 -2.31
N HIS A 76 15.59 3.24 -1.92
CA HIS A 76 14.94 3.63 -0.66
C HIS A 76 14.25 2.45 0.04
N PRO A 77 14.98 1.37 0.41
CA PRO A 77 14.38 0.15 1.00
C PRO A 77 13.67 0.37 2.35
N HIS A 78 13.91 1.52 2.98
CA HIS A 78 13.23 1.95 4.20
C HIS A 78 11.81 2.46 3.96
N VAL A 79 11.42 2.74 2.71
CA VAL A 79 10.07 3.15 2.32
C VAL A 79 9.19 1.91 2.20
N ALA A 80 8.01 1.93 2.81
CA ALA A 80 6.97 0.95 2.52
C ALA A 80 6.19 1.41 1.29
N THR A 81 6.06 0.54 0.30
CA THR A 81 5.37 0.82 -0.96
C THR A 81 4.12 -0.03 -1.07
N ALA A 82 3.02 0.52 -1.52
CA ALA A 82 1.85 -0.26 -1.91
C ALA A 82 1.27 0.28 -3.22
N LEU A 83 0.81 -0.64 -4.06
CA LEU A 83 0.06 -0.30 -5.27
C LEU A 83 -1.42 -0.37 -4.98
N VAL A 84 -2.16 0.57 -5.55
CA VAL A 84 -3.61 0.64 -5.45
C VAL A 84 -4.17 0.82 -6.85
N SER A 85 -5.10 -0.03 -7.26
CA SER A 85 -5.84 0.15 -8.50
C SER A 85 -7.33 0.20 -8.20
N ASP A 86 -8.01 1.20 -8.72
CA ASP A 86 -9.47 1.31 -8.68
C ASP A 86 -10.15 0.63 -9.89
N VAL A 87 -9.35 0.05 -10.78
CA VAL A 87 -9.80 -0.68 -11.97
C VAL A 87 -10.22 -2.11 -11.61
N LYS A 88 -11.37 -2.53 -12.13
CA LYS A 88 -11.80 -3.93 -12.05
C LYS A 88 -11.09 -4.76 -13.11
N LEU A 89 -10.11 -5.55 -12.67
CA LEU A 89 -9.42 -6.52 -13.52
C LEU A 89 -10.13 -7.88 -13.50
N ASN A 90 -9.93 -8.64 -14.57
CA ASN A 90 -10.23 -10.06 -14.51
C ASN A 90 -9.21 -10.80 -13.61
N GLU A 91 -9.45 -12.07 -13.33
CA GLU A 91 -8.61 -12.83 -12.41
C GLU A 91 -7.17 -13.01 -12.90
N ASP A 92 -6.98 -13.34 -14.18
CA ASP A 92 -5.65 -13.57 -14.76
C ASP A 92 -4.81 -12.29 -14.78
N GLU A 93 -5.41 -11.17 -15.17
CA GLU A 93 -4.78 -9.85 -15.12
C GLU A 93 -4.41 -9.47 -13.69
N ARG A 94 -5.33 -9.64 -12.75
CA ARG A 94 -5.08 -9.34 -11.33
C ARG A 94 -3.88 -10.14 -10.81
N VAL A 95 -3.81 -11.43 -11.12
CA VAL A 95 -2.68 -12.29 -10.72
C VAL A 95 -1.37 -11.80 -11.35
N ALA A 96 -1.36 -11.53 -12.66
CA ALA A 96 -0.17 -11.07 -13.37
C ALA A 96 0.37 -9.73 -12.83
N TRP A 97 -0.51 -8.76 -12.61
CA TRP A 97 -0.13 -7.45 -12.05
C TRP A 97 0.31 -7.54 -10.59
N THR A 98 -0.35 -8.37 -9.79
CA THR A 98 0.03 -8.61 -8.40
C THR A 98 1.43 -9.21 -8.31
N ALA A 99 1.70 -10.26 -9.09
CA ALA A 99 3.01 -10.91 -9.13
C ALA A 99 4.10 -9.92 -9.55
N THR A 100 3.87 -9.19 -10.65
CA THR A 100 4.81 -8.19 -11.15
C THR A 100 5.10 -7.10 -10.12
N ALA A 101 4.06 -6.61 -9.44
CA ALA A 101 4.22 -5.60 -8.40
C ALA A 101 5.06 -6.10 -7.22
N PHE A 102 4.84 -7.34 -6.76
CA PHE A 102 5.63 -7.92 -5.69
C PHE A 102 7.09 -8.13 -6.10
N ASP A 103 7.34 -8.61 -7.32
CA ASP A 103 8.70 -8.76 -7.86
C ASP A 103 9.47 -7.44 -7.92
N LEU A 104 8.76 -6.32 -8.13
CA LEU A 104 9.34 -4.97 -8.15
C LEU A 104 9.40 -4.31 -6.76
N GLY A 105 8.98 -5.02 -5.71
CA GLY A 105 9.18 -4.61 -4.33
C GLY A 105 7.99 -3.91 -3.67
N ALA A 106 6.77 -4.04 -4.21
CA ALA A 106 5.56 -3.67 -3.47
C ALA A 106 5.45 -4.50 -2.18
N ARG A 107 4.98 -3.86 -1.10
CA ARG A 107 4.59 -4.57 0.13
C ARG A 107 3.15 -5.06 0.07
N PHE A 108 2.29 -4.33 -0.61
CA PHE A 108 0.88 -4.67 -0.80
C PHE A 108 0.40 -4.20 -2.17
N VAL A 109 -0.61 -4.90 -2.69
CA VAL A 109 -1.30 -4.56 -3.92
C VAL A 109 -2.79 -4.65 -3.63
N LEU A 110 -3.53 -3.56 -3.85
CA LEU A 110 -4.96 -3.50 -3.63
C LEU A 110 -5.71 -3.28 -4.94
N PHE A 111 -6.81 -4.02 -5.08
CA PHE A 111 -7.80 -3.88 -6.15
C PHE A 111 -9.18 -3.65 -5.52
N PRO A 112 -10.20 -3.23 -6.30
CA PRO A 112 -11.52 -2.98 -5.76
C PRO A 112 -12.14 -4.21 -5.08
N PRO A 113 -13.01 -4.01 -4.07
CA PRO A 113 -13.53 -2.74 -3.58
C PRO A 113 -12.56 -2.01 -2.63
N LEU A 114 -12.22 -0.76 -2.96
CA LEU A 114 -11.36 0.09 -2.14
C LEU A 114 -12.24 0.95 -1.22
N SER A 115 -12.45 0.48 0.00
CA SER A 115 -13.13 1.26 1.03
C SER A 115 -12.13 2.05 1.87
N ARG A 116 -12.57 3.17 2.44
CA ARG A 116 -11.76 3.99 3.34
C ARG A 116 -11.14 3.18 4.49
N PRO A 117 -11.88 2.34 5.24
CA PRO A 117 -11.28 1.55 6.32
C PRO A 117 -10.14 0.62 5.86
N VAL A 118 -10.29 -0.01 4.68
CA VAL A 118 -9.24 -0.89 4.13
C VAL A 118 -7.96 -0.11 3.82
N LEU A 119 -8.10 1.10 3.29
CA LEU A 119 -6.95 1.97 3.01
C LEU A 119 -6.30 2.47 4.30
N GLU A 120 -7.10 2.86 5.30
CA GLU A 120 -6.63 3.31 6.62
C GLU A 120 -5.88 2.19 7.34
N ASP A 121 -6.44 0.97 7.39
CA ASP A 121 -5.80 -0.20 8.02
C ASP A 121 -4.47 -0.56 7.35
N LEU A 122 -4.44 -0.57 6.01
CA LEU A 122 -3.22 -0.82 5.25
C LEU A 122 -2.13 0.20 5.58
N VAL A 123 -2.47 1.49 5.48
CA VAL A 123 -1.51 2.57 5.71
C VAL A 123 -1.08 2.60 7.17
N GLY A 124 -2.00 2.37 8.10
CA GLY A 124 -1.76 2.26 9.53
C GLY A 124 -0.73 1.18 9.85
N GLY A 125 -0.97 -0.04 9.37
CA GLY A 125 -0.05 -1.16 9.56
C GLY A 125 1.33 -0.92 8.94
N LEU A 126 1.37 -0.37 7.72
CA LEU A 126 2.63 -0.03 7.05
C LEU A 126 3.40 1.06 7.79
N MET A 127 2.72 2.10 8.26
CA MET A 127 3.36 3.21 8.94
C MET A 127 3.90 2.79 10.31
N ALA A 128 3.11 2.06 11.10
CA ALA A 128 3.54 1.50 12.38
C ALA A 128 4.83 0.69 12.23
N SER A 129 4.85 -0.25 11.27
CA SER A 129 6.04 -1.06 10.95
C SER A 129 7.28 -0.21 10.61
N ARG A 130 7.12 0.96 9.98
CA ARG A 130 8.25 1.85 9.67
C ARG A 130 8.68 2.71 10.84
N ILE A 131 7.76 3.12 11.69
CA ILE A 131 8.08 3.85 12.93
C ILE A 131 8.87 2.93 13.86
N ASP A 132 8.39 1.70 14.11
CA ASP A 132 9.02 0.74 15.03
C ASP A 132 10.45 0.38 14.62
N ARG A 133 10.68 0.18 13.31
CA ARG A 133 12.02 -0.04 12.75
C ARG A 133 12.96 1.14 12.94
N THR A 134 12.43 2.36 13.01
CA THR A 134 13.23 3.57 13.21
C THR A 134 13.53 3.80 14.69
N THR A 135 12.65 3.36 15.60
CA THR A 135 12.83 3.43 17.06
C THR A 135 13.63 2.25 17.62
N GLY A 136 13.83 1.18 16.84
CA GLY A 136 14.63 0.01 17.21
C GLY A 136 13.85 -1.05 17.99
N GLU A 137 12.52 -0.97 18.02
CA GLU A 137 11.66 -2.02 18.56
C GLU A 137 11.47 -3.11 17.51
N ALA A 138 11.88 -4.34 17.84
CA ALA A 138 12.02 -5.44 16.91
C ALA A 138 10.68 -5.89 16.30
N ASP A 139 10.76 -6.25 15.02
CA ASP A 139 9.77 -6.84 14.13
C ASP A 139 8.83 -7.85 14.86
N VAL A 140 7.64 -7.39 15.26
CA VAL A 140 6.54 -8.32 15.58
C VAL A 140 5.97 -8.77 14.24
N PRO A 141 5.96 -10.08 13.92
CA PRO A 141 5.39 -10.56 12.67
C PRO A 141 3.92 -10.14 12.57
N LEU A 142 3.50 -9.66 11.41
CA LEU A 142 2.10 -9.40 11.09
C LEU A 142 1.23 -10.58 11.58
N PRO A 143 0.12 -10.33 12.31
CA PRO A 143 -0.77 -11.40 12.71
C PRO A 143 -1.25 -12.11 11.45
N LYS A 144 -0.98 -13.41 11.37
CA LYS A 144 -1.49 -14.26 10.29
C LYS A 144 -3.01 -14.08 10.23
N PRO A 145 -3.62 -13.96 9.03
CA PRO A 145 -5.07 -13.93 8.91
C PRO A 145 -5.62 -15.16 9.64
N ARG A 146 -6.57 -14.94 10.55
CA ARG A 146 -7.24 -16.02 11.27
C ARG A 146 -7.95 -16.88 10.22
N GLU A 147 -7.37 -18.04 9.91
CA GLU A 147 -8.09 -19.11 9.23
C GLU A 147 -9.29 -19.45 10.11
N THR A 148 -10.44 -18.90 9.75
CA THR A 148 -11.71 -19.32 10.31
C THR A 148 -12.02 -20.62 9.59
N VAL A 149 -11.47 -21.72 10.11
CA VAL A 149 -11.87 -23.06 9.71
C VAL A 149 -13.34 -23.19 10.12
N ILE A 150 -14.23 -22.99 9.16
CA ILE A 150 -15.64 -23.36 9.32
C ILE A 150 -15.65 -24.88 9.20
N ASP A 151 -15.63 -25.56 10.34
CA ASP A 151 -15.91 -27.00 10.41
C ASP A 151 -17.37 -27.20 9.99
N LEU A 152 -17.58 -27.60 8.73
CA LEU A 152 -18.84 -28.12 8.21
C LEU A 152 -18.77 -29.64 8.27
N ALA A 153 -18.90 -30.20 9.47
CA ALA A 153 -19.18 -31.61 9.65
C ALA A 153 -20.12 -31.78 10.85
N GLU A 154 -21.12 -32.66 10.64
CA GLU A 154 -22.19 -33.05 11.57
C GLU A 154 -23.33 -32.01 11.63
N GLU A 155 -24.58 -32.34 11.32
CA GLU A 155 -25.39 -33.46 11.82
C GLU A 155 -26.64 -33.62 10.94
N GLY A 156 -27.12 -34.84 10.71
CA GLY A 156 -28.43 -35.04 10.07
C GLY A 156 -28.69 -36.41 9.46
N ALA A 157 -28.32 -37.50 10.13
CA ALA A 157 -28.83 -38.84 9.85
C ALA A 157 -29.58 -39.37 11.09
N ALA A 158 -30.91 -39.24 11.07
CA ALA A 158 -31.94 -39.97 11.83
C ALA A 158 -33.26 -39.25 11.49
N GLU A 159 -34.37 -39.86 11.09
CA GLU A 159 -34.84 -41.24 11.08
C GLU A 159 -35.95 -41.34 10.01
#